data_AF-A0A368XPD2-F1
#
_entry.id   AF-A0A368XPD2-F1
#
_cell.length_a   1.000
_cell.length_b   1.000
_cell.length_c   1.000
_cell.angle_alpha   90.00
_cell.angle_beta   90.00
_cell.angle_gamma   90.00
#
_symmetry.space_group_name_H-M   'P 1'
#
loop_
_entity.id
_entity.type
_entity.pdbx_description
1 polymer ?
#
loop_
_entity_poly.entity_id
_entity_poly.type
_entity_poly.pdbx_seq_one_letter_code
_entity_poly.pdbx_strand_id
1 'polypeptide(L)'
;MPAHIAPLPAFDSANAPAGLQALVDFVGYRPHALLTMARHDGLLPAVLGLVQATLRGPGPLEEPLRFLVGCEASRVSGCGYSAAHAAHVAIHLGVPLAKLAALDRHAGSPLYTPRERAALALADAAARPRARGASVAHDAAFASVRACFSEEELLALVAVVSAFGWFNRWNSLVRSELEAEPATMVEALRWLGPLLDASP
;
A
#
# COMPACT_ATOMS: atom_id res chain seq x y z
N MET A 1 2.26 -18.34 -9.53
CA MET A 1 1.17 -18.76 -10.43
C MET A 1 0.92 -17.63 -11.44
N PRO A 2 0.50 -17.91 -12.68
CA PRO A 2 0.35 -16.86 -13.70
C PRO A 2 -0.79 -15.89 -13.35
N ALA A 3 -0.68 -14.65 -13.86
CA ALA A 3 -1.74 -13.65 -13.72
C ALA A 3 -3.08 -14.15 -14.30
N HIS A 4 -4.20 -13.79 -13.67
CA HIS A 4 -5.54 -13.99 -14.24
C HIS A 4 -5.83 -13.01 -15.36
N ILE A 5 -5.27 -11.80 -15.26
CA ILE A 5 -5.32 -10.79 -16.31
C ILE A 5 -3.90 -10.32 -16.59
N ALA A 6 -3.36 -10.70 -17.75
CA ALA A 6 -2.03 -10.28 -18.16
C ALA A 6 -1.94 -8.73 -18.30
N PRO A 7 -0.83 -8.11 -17.88
CA PRO A 7 -0.58 -6.69 -18.13
C PRO A 7 -0.42 -6.41 -19.63
N LEU A 8 -0.69 -5.17 -20.05
CA LEU A 8 -0.24 -4.70 -21.36
C LEU A 8 1.30 -4.76 -21.46
N PRO A 9 1.88 -4.99 -22.64
CA PRO A 9 3.33 -5.00 -22.81
C PRO A 9 3.97 -3.61 -22.58
N ALA A 10 3.20 -2.55 -22.82
CA ALA A 10 3.60 -1.16 -22.58
C ALA A 10 2.35 -0.28 -22.41
N PHE A 11 2.56 0.92 -21.85
CA PHE A 11 1.55 1.98 -21.88
C PHE A 11 1.46 2.56 -23.30
N ASP A 12 0.28 3.04 -23.68
CA ASP A 12 0.13 3.85 -24.89
C ASP A 12 0.79 5.22 -24.67
N SER A 13 1.97 5.42 -25.27
CA SER A 13 2.72 6.66 -25.15
C SER A 13 2.03 7.86 -25.80
N ALA A 14 1.16 7.64 -26.79
CA ALA A 14 0.43 8.71 -27.46
C ALA A 14 -0.73 9.24 -26.60
N ASN A 15 -1.30 8.39 -25.75
CA ASN A 15 -2.47 8.70 -24.91
C ASN A 15 -2.19 8.52 -23.42
N ALA A 16 -0.92 8.63 -23.00
CA ALA A 16 -0.55 8.47 -21.61
C ALA A 16 -1.21 9.54 -20.73
N PRO A 17 -1.98 9.17 -19.69
CA PRO A 17 -2.60 10.14 -18.80
C PRO A 17 -1.57 10.95 -18.01
N ALA A 18 -1.94 12.17 -17.65
CA ALA A 18 -1.10 13.06 -16.87
C ALA A 18 -0.62 12.40 -15.56
N GLY A 19 0.65 12.62 -15.22
CA GLY A 19 1.27 12.06 -14.01
C GLY A 19 1.74 10.61 -14.12
N LEU A 20 1.38 9.87 -15.18
CA LEU A 20 1.84 8.49 -15.36
C LEU A 20 3.36 8.38 -15.43
N GLN A 21 3.98 9.18 -16.31
CA GLN A 21 5.43 9.14 -16.48
C GLN A 21 6.15 9.53 -15.19
N ALA A 22 5.69 10.59 -14.50
CA ALA A 22 6.26 11.01 -13.22
C ALA A 22 6.15 9.92 -12.14
N LEU A 23 5.05 9.16 -12.11
CA LEU A 23 4.91 8.02 -11.20
C LEU A 23 5.89 6.90 -11.55
N VAL A 24 6.00 6.54 -12.84
CA VAL A 24 6.93 5.52 -13.35
C VAL A 24 8.38 5.90 -13.04
N ASP A 25 8.77 7.15 -13.30
CA ASP A 25 10.11 7.66 -13.02
C ASP A 25 10.42 7.61 -11.52
N PHE A 26 9.43 7.94 -10.68
CA PHE A 26 9.59 7.89 -9.24
C PHE A 26 9.74 6.46 -8.70
N VAL A 27 8.90 5.51 -9.14
CA VAL A 27 9.02 4.13 -8.66
C VAL A 27 10.21 3.40 -9.29
N GLY A 28 10.66 3.83 -10.46
CA GLY A 28 11.83 3.29 -11.17
C GLY A 28 11.51 2.12 -12.11
N TYR A 29 10.24 1.72 -12.23
CA TYR A 29 9.77 0.62 -13.07
C TYR A 29 8.33 0.85 -13.51
N ARG A 30 7.79 -0.04 -14.36
CA ARG A 30 6.39 0.04 -14.82
C ARG A 30 5.53 -0.97 -14.06
N PRO A 31 4.68 -0.53 -13.11
CA PRO A 31 3.85 -1.46 -12.38
C PRO A 31 2.90 -2.24 -13.29
N HIS A 32 2.94 -3.57 -13.25
CA HIS A 32 2.00 -4.47 -13.91
C HIS A 32 0.55 -4.18 -13.48
N ALA A 33 0.34 -3.77 -12.23
CA ALA A 33 -0.96 -3.28 -11.76
C ALA A 33 -1.48 -2.11 -12.63
N LEU A 34 -0.64 -1.12 -12.96
CA LEU A 34 -1.07 0.00 -13.82
C LEU A 34 -1.28 -0.46 -15.27
N LEU A 35 -0.43 -1.36 -15.78
CA LEU A 35 -0.58 -1.93 -17.12
C LEU A 35 -1.83 -2.80 -17.28
N THR A 36 -2.28 -3.48 -16.21
CA THR A 36 -3.55 -4.20 -16.21
C THR A 36 -4.73 -3.23 -16.14
N MET A 37 -4.66 -2.18 -15.31
CA MET A 37 -5.71 -1.15 -15.21
C MET A 37 -5.88 -0.36 -16.51
N ALA A 38 -4.80 -0.14 -17.26
CA ALA A 38 -4.82 0.51 -18.57
C ALA A 38 -5.66 -0.22 -19.63
N ARG A 39 -6.05 -1.48 -19.37
CA ARG A 39 -6.96 -2.26 -20.24
C ARG A 39 -8.42 -1.87 -20.08
N HIS A 40 -8.76 -1.09 -19.06
CA HIS A 40 -10.10 -0.57 -18.85
C HIS A 40 -10.11 0.94 -19.07
N ASP A 41 -10.91 1.40 -20.04
CA ASP A 41 -11.02 2.80 -20.40
C ASP A 41 -11.36 3.66 -19.18
N GLY A 42 -10.64 4.77 -19.03
CA GLY A 42 -10.82 5.72 -17.92
C GLY A 42 -10.30 5.25 -16.55
N LEU A 43 -9.93 3.98 -16.37
CA LEU A 43 -9.50 3.48 -15.06
C LEU A 43 -8.11 3.99 -14.68
N LEU A 44 -7.14 3.88 -15.59
CA LEU A 44 -5.77 4.36 -15.33
C LEU A 44 -5.70 5.83 -14.88
N PRO A 45 -6.31 6.81 -15.58
CA PRO A 45 -6.32 8.20 -15.11
C PRO A 45 -7.03 8.38 -13.76
N ALA A 46 -8.12 7.65 -13.51
CA ALA A 46 -8.83 7.73 -12.22
C ALA A 46 -7.95 7.22 -11.06
N VAL A 47 -7.21 6.13 -11.28
CA VAL A 47 -6.29 5.56 -10.30
C VAL A 47 -5.10 6.49 -10.07
N LEU A 48 -4.56 7.13 -11.10
CA LEU A 48 -3.50 8.12 -10.93
C LEU A 48 -3.98 9.33 -10.11
N GLY A 49 -5.22 9.77 -10.33
CA GLY A 49 -5.88 10.79 -9.50
C GLY A 49 -6.00 10.33 -8.04
N LEU A 50 -6.40 9.08 -7.80
CA LEU A 50 -6.45 8.50 -6.45
C LEU A 50 -5.07 8.44 -5.78
N VAL A 51 -4.03 8.01 -6.50
CA VAL A 51 -2.63 7.99 -6.00
C VAL A 51 -2.17 9.40 -5.63
N GLN A 52 -2.46 10.39 -6.47
CA GLN A 52 -2.15 11.79 -6.17
C GLN A 52 -2.93 12.28 -4.95
N ALA A 53 -4.23 12.04 -4.87
CA ALA A 53 -5.05 12.52 -3.76
C ALA A 53 -4.73 11.87 -2.40
N THR A 54 -4.13 10.68 -2.40
CA THR A 54 -3.99 9.88 -1.16
C THR A 54 -2.55 9.56 -0.78
N LEU A 55 -1.66 9.30 -1.75
CA LEU A 55 -0.33 8.75 -1.48
C LEU A 55 0.80 9.75 -1.79
N ARG A 56 0.71 10.48 -2.91
CA ARG A 56 1.85 11.24 -3.49
C ARG A 56 1.62 12.73 -3.68
N GLY A 57 0.40 13.21 -3.47
CA GLY A 57 0.09 14.63 -3.54
C GLY A 57 0.37 15.35 -2.22
N PRO A 58 0.20 16.69 -2.21
CA PRO A 58 0.23 17.46 -0.98
C PRO A 58 -0.83 16.97 -0.01
N GLY A 59 -0.54 17.03 1.29
CA GLY A 59 -1.47 16.61 2.32
C GLY A 59 -0.84 16.66 3.70
N PRO A 60 -1.64 16.45 4.76
CA PRO A 60 -1.22 16.66 6.15
C PRO A 60 -0.33 15.53 6.69
N LEU A 61 -0.17 14.42 5.97
CA LEU A 61 0.68 13.30 6.35
C LEU A 61 1.98 13.28 5.56
N GLU A 62 3.07 12.87 6.19
CA GLU A 62 4.35 12.66 5.54
C GLU A 62 4.29 11.42 4.61
N GLU A 63 4.84 11.51 3.38
CA GLU A 63 4.83 10.37 2.44
C GLU A 63 5.39 9.06 3.02
N PRO A 64 6.52 9.06 3.77
CA PRO A 64 7.04 7.83 4.38
C PRO A 64 6.01 7.11 5.26
N LEU A 65 5.19 7.86 6.02
CA LEU A 65 4.15 7.31 6.87
C LEU A 65 3.00 6.71 6.04
N ARG A 66 2.61 7.36 4.94
CA ARG A 66 1.55 6.86 4.05
C ARG A 66 1.89 5.47 3.48
N PHE A 67 3.13 5.28 3.01
CA PHE A 67 3.56 3.98 2.48
C PHE A 67 3.83 2.95 3.57
N LEU A 68 4.27 3.35 4.76
CA LEU A 68 4.40 2.46 5.91
C LEU A 68 3.03 1.91 6.36
N VAL A 69 2.00 2.77 6.43
CA VAL A 69 0.61 2.41 6.70
C VAL A 69 0.02 1.53 5.60
N GLY A 70 0.28 1.87 4.34
CA GLY A 70 -0.14 1.08 3.19
C GLY A 70 0.46 -0.32 3.14
N CYS A 71 1.74 -0.43 3.52
CA CYS A 71 2.44 -1.70 3.62
C CYS A 71 1.79 -2.61 4.68
N GLU A 72 1.46 -2.05 5.85
CA GLU A 72 0.78 -2.80 6.91
C GLU A 72 -0.64 -3.21 6.52
N ALA A 73 -1.42 -2.30 5.93
CA ALA A 73 -2.75 -2.62 5.42
C ALA A 73 -2.69 -3.75 4.38
N SER A 74 -1.69 -3.73 3.49
CA SER A 74 -1.47 -4.78 2.49
C SER A 74 -1.08 -6.11 3.13
N ARG A 75 -0.14 -6.09 4.07
CA ARG A 75 0.32 -7.26 4.82
C ARG A 75 -0.85 -7.96 5.53
N VAL A 76 -1.66 -7.18 6.24
CA VAL A 76 -2.79 -7.71 7.03
C VAL A 76 -3.93 -8.19 6.13
N SER A 77 -4.15 -7.54 4.98
CA SER A 77 -5.11 -8.03 3.99
C SER A 77 -4.67 -9.29 3.23
N GLY A 78 -3.39 -9.68 3.37
CA GLY A 78 -2.82 -10.83 2.67
C GLY A 78 -2.35 -10.56 1.24
N CYS A 79 -2.29 -9.29 0.80
CA CYS A 79 -1.88 -8.95 -0.57
C CYS A 79 -0.36 -8.76 -0.66
N GLY A 80 0.37 -9.84 -0.98
CA GLY A 80 1.84 -9.82 -1.08
C GLY A 80 2.37 -8.83 -2.14
N TYR A 81 1.72 -8.74 -3.30
CA TYR A 81 2.11 -7.80 -4.36
C TYR A 81 2.07 -6.34 -3.87
N SER A 82 0.95 -5.91 -3.28
CA SER A 82 0.81 -4.54 -2.78
C SER A 82 1.75 -4.26 -1.61
N ALA A 83 1.98 -5.25 -0.73
CA ALA A 83 2.90 -5.11 0.39
C ALA A 83 4.36 -4.93 -0.09
N ALA A 84 4.78 -5.70 -1.10
CA ALA A 84 6.11 -5.57 -1.69
C ALA A 84 6.32 -4.19 -2.33
N HIS A 85 5.36 -3.71 -3.13
CA HIS A 85 5.39 -2.36 -3.73
C HIS A 85 5.45 -1.27 -2.66
N ALA A 86 4.60 -1.35 -1.63
CA ALA A 86 4.55 -0.37 -0.57
C ALA A 86 5.87 -0.33 0.23
N ALA A 87 6.46 -1.49 0.54
CA ALA A 87 7.75 -1.59 1.20
C ALA A 87 8.88 -1.00 0.34
N HIS A 88 8.91 -1.33 -0.94
CA HIS A 88 9.91 -0.82 -1.88
C HIS A 88 9.85 0.71 -1.98
N VAL A 89 8.66 1.29 -2.15
CA VAL A 89 8.49 2.75 -2.16
C VAL A 89 8.82 3.37 -0.81
N ALA A 90 8.47 2.74 0.31
CA ALA A 90 8.83 3.23 1.63
C ALA A 90 10.36 3.34 1.81
N ILE A 91 11.15 2.37 1.29
CA ILE A 91 12.62 2.46 1.26
C ILE A 91 13.08 3.66 0.43
N HIS A 92 12.52 3.86 -0.78
CA HIS A 92 12.84 5.02 -1.62
C HIS A 92 12.54 6.36 -0.92
N LEU A 93 11.54 6.39 -0.04
CA LEU A 93 11.18 7.54 0.78
C LEU A 93 11.97 7.66 2.09
N GLY A 94 12.97 6.79 2.31
CA GLY A 94 13.87 6.86 3.47
C GLY A 94 13.37 6.13 4.72
N VAL A 95 12.32 5.32 4.63
CA VAL A 95 11.94 4.43 5.75
C VAL A 95 13.05 3.39 5.94
N PRO A 96 13.62 3.22 7.15
CA PRO A 96 14.67 2.24 7.36
C PRO A 96 14.19 0.80 7.14
N LEU A 97 14.99 -0.03 6.48
CA LEU A 97 14.68 -1.44 6.28
C LEU A 97 14.39 -2.18 7.59
N ALA A 98 15.12 -1.87 8.66
CA ALA A 98 14.90 -2.46 9.98
C ALA A 98 13.48 -2.19 10.52
N LYS A 99 12.90 -1.03 10.19
CA LYS A 99 11.51 -0.70 10.54
C LYS A 99 10.56 -1.61 9.75
N LEU A 100 10.67 -1.68 8.42
CA LEU A 100 9.85 -2.58 7.59
C LEU A 100 9.98 -4.06 7.99
N ALA A 101 11.18 -4.51 8.36
CA ALA A 101 11.44 -5.88 8.82
C ALA A 101 10.78 -6.20 10.18
N ALA A 102 10.40 -5.19 10.96
CA ALA A 102 9.70 -5.33 12.24
C ALA A 102 8.21 -4.96 12.15
N LEU A 103 7.67 -4.82 10.94
CA LEU A 103 6.31 -4.33 10.71
C LEU A 103 5.23 -5.25 11.29
N ASP A 104 5.39 -6.56 11.15
CA ASP A 104 4.51 -7.59 11.73
C ASP A 104 4.45 -7.59 13.27
N ARG A 105 5.38 -6.89 13.92
CA ARG A 105 5.50 -6.74 15.38
C ARG A 105 5.57 -5.28 15.82
N HIS A 106 5.00 -4.37 15.03
CA HIS A 106 5.08 -2.93 15.26
C HIS A 106 4.61 -2.49 16.66
N ALA A 107 3.62 -3.18 17.24
CA ALA A 107 3.04 -2.85 18.54
C ALA A 107 4.07 -2.91 19.70
N GLY A 108 5.01 -3.86 19.67
CA GLY A 108 6.04 -4.05 20.69
C GLY A 108 7.42 -3.56 20.30
N SER A 109 7.60 -3.04 19.08
CA SER A 109 8.92 -2.65 18.57
C SER A 109 9.29 -1.22 19.00
N PRO A 110 10.53 -1.01 19.51
CA PRO A 110 11.02 0.32 19.87
C PRO A 110 11.36 1.18 18.65
N LEU A 111 11.34 0.61 17.44
CA LEU A 111 11.66 1.32 16.20
C LEU A 111 10.58 2.33 15.78
N TYR A 112 9.38 2.23 16.36
CA TYR A 112 8.24 3.06 16.01
C TYR A 112 7.99 4.14 17.06
N THR A 113 7.59 5.32 16.61
CA THR A 113 7.07 6.37 17.50
C THR A 113 5.65 6.02 17.97
N PRO A 114 5.12 6.66 19.03
CA PRO A 114 3.71 6.52 19.39
C PRO A 114 2.75 6.84 18.25
N ARG A 115 3.05 7.90 17.47
CA ARG A 115 2.28 8.32 16.30
C ARG A 115 2.25 7.24 15.21
N GLU A 116 3.40 6.65 14.88
CA GLU A 116 3.49 5.56 13.90
C GLU A 116 2.75 4.31 14.38
N ARG A 117 2.91 3.93 15.65
CA ARG A 117 2.19 2.77 16.22
C ARG A 117 0.67 2.95 16.14
N ALA A 118 0.16 4.14 16.43
CA ALA A 118 -1.27 4.43 16.34
C ALA A 118 -1.78 4.29 14.89
N ALA A 119 -1.06 4.85 13.92
CA ALA A 119 -1.42 4.72 12.50
C ALA A 119 -1.38 3.26 12.01
N LEU A 120 -0.36 2.50 12.40
CA LEU A 120 -0.23 1.09 12.05
C LEU A 120 -1.33 0.22 12.69
N ALA A 121 -1.70 0.50 13.95
CA ALA A 121 -2.80 -0.18 14.60
C ALA A 121 -4.15 0.07 13.90
N LEU A 122 -4.37 1.29 13.38
CA LEU A 122 -5.54 1.59 12.54
C LEU A 122 -5.50 0.81 11.23
N ALA A 123 -4.35 0.76 10.56
CA ALA A 123 -4.17 -0.01 9.32
C ALA A 123 -4.48 -1.50 9.54
N ASP A 124 -3.94 -2.09 10.61
CA ASP A 124 -4.18 -3.47 11.00
C ASP A 124 -5.67 -3.73 11.28
N ALA A 125 -6.30 -2.91 12.12
CA ALA A 125 -7.72 -3.07 12.46
C ALA A 125 -8.64 -2.92 11.23
N ALA A 126 -8.32 -2.01 10.31
CA ALA A 126 -9.11 -1.74 9.12
C ALA A 126 -8.93 -2.76 8.00
N ALA A 127 -7.74 -3.35 7.86
CA ALA A 127 -7.41 -4.28 6.77
C ALA A 127 -7.76 -5.74 7.07
N ARG A 128 -8.01 -6.10 8.34
CA ARG A 128 -8.44 -7.45 8.71
C ARG A 128 -9.74 -7.83 7.98
N PRO A 129 -9.82 -9.06 7.41
CA PRO A 129 -11.07 -9.59 6.89
C PRO A 129 -12.18 -9.47 7.94
N ARG A 130 -13.33 -8.90 7.55
CA ARG A 130 -14.41 -8.57 8.49
C ARG A 130 -14.97 -9.84 9.15
N ALA A 131 -14.62 -10.07 10.41
CA ALA A 131 -15.38 -10.93 11.32
C ALA A 131 -16.55 -10.16 11.95
N ARG A 132 -17.52 -10.85 12.56
CA ARG A 132 -18.51 -10.19 13.44
C ARG A 132 -17.76 -9.42 14.53
N GLY A 133 -18.15 -8.16 14.77
CA GLY A 133 -17.52 -7.31 15.81
C GLY A 133 -16.41 -6.36 15.34
N ALA A 134 -16.16 -6.26 14.03
CA ALA A 134 -15.15 -5.35 13.45
C ALA A 134 -15.30 -3.88 13.89
N SER A 135 -16.50 -3.42 14.25
CA SER A 135 -16.75 -2.06 14.74
C SER A 135 -15.99 -1.74 16.03
N VAL A 136 -15.90 -2.70 16.97
CA VAL A 136 -15.22 -2.47 18.27
C VAL A 136 -13.71 -2.28 18.08
N ALA A 137 -13.12 -3.05 17.17
CA ALA A 137 -11.70 -2.90 16.82
C ALA A 137 -11.42 -1.56 16.14
N HIS A 138 -12.33 -1.08 15.29
CA HIS A 138 -12.23 0.25 14.67
C HIS A 138 -12.33 1.34 15.73
N ASP A 139 -13.32 1.29 16.62
CA ASP A 139 -13.50 2.31 17.67
C ASP A 139 -12.25 2.45 18.55
N ALA A 140 -11.66 1.33 18.98
CA ALA A 140 -10.43 1.31 19.78
C ALA A 140 -9.22 1.87 19.01
N ALA A 141 -9.08 1.52 17.73
CA ALA A 141 -8.01 2.04 16.88
C ALA A 141 -8.17 3.56 16.65
N PHE A 142 -9.38 4.02 16.36
CA PHE A 142 -9.70 5.43 16.20
C PHE A 142 -9.45 6.24 17.49
N ALA A 143 -9.74 5.68 18.66
CA ALA A 143 -9.43 6.32 19.94
C ALA A 143 -7.92 6.56 20.11
N SER A 144 -7.09 5.60 19.72
CA SER A 144 -5.62 5.70 19.81
C SER A 144 -5.05 6.72 18.82
N VAL A 145 -5.59 6.77 17.59
CA VAL A 145 -5.14 7.71 16.56
C VAL A 145 -5.52 9.15 16.91
N ARG A 146 -6.71 9.38 17.49
CA ARG A 146 -7.14 10.73 17.94
C ARG A 146 -6.21 11.38 18.97
N ALA A 147 -5.41 10.59 19.70
CA ALA A 147 -4.43 11.12 20.64
C ALA A 147 -3.14 11.64 19.96
N CYS A 148 -2.88 11.28 18.70
CA CYS A 148 -1.62 11.58 18.00
C CYS A 148 -1.80 12.32 16.67
N PHE A 149 -3.05 12.47 16.20
CA PHE A 149 -3.37 13.02 14.88
C PHE A 149 -4.49 14.05 14.97
N SER A 150 -4.40 15.09 14.16
CA SER A 150 -5.52 16.01 13.92
C SER A 150 -6.66 15.31 13.16
N GLU A 151 -7.84 15.93 13.10
CA GLU A 151 -8.96 15.39 12.32
C GLU A 151 -8.61 15.29 10.82
N GLU A 152 -7.89 16.28 10.30
CA GLU A 152 -7.44 16.31 8.90
C GLU A 152 -6.44 15.17 8.61
N GLU A 153 -5.48 14.95 9.50
CA GLU A 153 -4.51 13.87 9.38
C GLU A 153 -5.16 12.49 9.52
N LEU A 154 -6.14 12.37 10.42
CA LEU A 154 -6.93 11.14 10.60
C LEU A 154 -7.72 10.81 9.33
N LEU A 155 -8.34 11.80 8.69
CA LEU A 155 -9.04 11.61 7.41
C LEU A 155 -8.07 11.16 6.32
N ALA A 156 -6.87 11.77 6.26
CA ALA A 156 -5.83 11.36 5.34
C ALA A 156 -5.35 9.92 5.60
N LEU A 157 -5.25 9.47 6.86
CA LEU A 157 -4.92 8.07 7.20
C LEU A 157 -6.00 7.11 6.67
N VAL A 158 -7.27 7.46 6.88
CA VAL A 158 -8.41 6.67 6.36
C VAL A 158 -8.36 6.58 4.83
N ALA A 159 -8.01 7.68 4.16
CA ALA A 159 -7.88 7.72 2.71
C ALA A 159 -6.76 6.79 2.21
N VAL A 160 -5.59 6.81 2.85
CA VAL A 160 -4.46 5.90 2.55
C VAL A 160 -4.87 4.43 2.70
N VAL A 161 -5.42 4.07 3.87
CA VAL A 161 -5.84 2.68 4.15
C VAL A 161 -6.91 2.22 3.15
N SER A 162 -7.85 3.09 2.80
CA SER A 162 -8.90 2.79 1.83
C SER A 162 -8.35 2.62 0.42
N ALA A 163 -7.41 3.46 -0.01
CA ALA A 163 -6.74 3.35 -1.29
C ALA A 163 -5.98 2.02 -1.40
N PHE A 164 -5.22 1.64 -0.37
CA PHE A 164 -4.58 0.32 -0.32
C PHE A 164 -5.61 -0.81 -0.31
N GLY A 165 -6.74 -0.66 0.40
CA GLY A 165 -7.84 -1.63 0.32
C GLY A 165 -8.42 -1.82 -1.10
N TRP A 166 -8.37 -0.80 -1.95
CA TRP A 166 -8.70 -0.91 -3.38
C TRP A 166 -7.61 -1.65 -4.15
N PHE A 167 -6.34 -1.24 -4.01
CA PHE A 167 -5.20 -1.89 -4.67
C PHE A 167 -5.07 -3.37 -4.29
N ASN A 168 -5.25 -3.69 -3.01
CA ASN A 168 -5.15 -5.06 -2.50
C ASN A 168 -6.21 -5.97 -3.13
N ARG A 169 -7.44 -5.48 -3.28
CA ARG A 169 -8.50 -6.23 -3.96
C ARG A 169 -8.18 -6.39 -5.44
N TRP A 170 -7.76 -5.31 -6.12
CA TRP A 170 -7.39 -5.39 -7.54
C TRP A 170 -6.28 -6.43 -7.75
N ASN A 171 -5.13 -6.25 -7.10
CA ASN A 171 -3.94 -7.07 -7.31
C ASN A 171 -4.15 -8.54 -6.92
N SER A 172 -4.92 -8.80 -5.87
CA SER A 172 -5.25 -10.17 -5.48
C SER A 172 -6.18 -10.84 -6.51
N LEU A 173 -7.18 -10.11 -7.04
CA LEU A 173 -8.12 -10.66 -8.02
C LEU A 173 -7.48 -10.92 -9.38
N VAL A 174 -6.64 -10.00 -9.86
CA VAL A 174 -5.97 -10.16 -11.17
C VAL A 174 -4.69 -11.00 -11.09
N ARG A 175 -4.22 -11.29 -9.86
CA ARG A 175 -2.95 -11.97 -9.57
C ARG A 175 -1.78 -11.27 -10.24
N SER A 176 -1.64 -9.97 -9.98
CA SER A 176 -0.55 -9.17 -10.53
C SER A 176 0.80 -9.86 -10.28
N GLU A 177 1.57 -10.05 -11.35
CA GLU A 177 2.91 -10.62 -11.27
C GLU A 177 3.89 -9.58 -10.74
N LEU A 178 4.69 -9.92 -9.74
CA LEU A 178 5.61 -8.99 -9.10
C LEU A 178 6.82 -8.70 -10.01
N GLU A 179 7.18 -7.44 -10.10
CA GLU A 179 8.34 -6.94 -10.83
C GLU A 179 9.64 -7.18 -10.04
N ALA A 180 10.77 -7.16 -10.74
CA ALA A 180 12.06 -7.50 -10.15
C ALA A 180 12.47 -6.54 -9.02
N GLU A 181 12.16 -5.26 -9.16
CA GLU A 181 12.51 -4.19 -8.24
C GLU A 181 11.85 -4.39 -6.86
N PRO A 182 10.50 -4.48 -6.74
CA PRO A 182 9.85 -4.79 -5.47
C PRO A 182 10.07 -6.26 -5.02
N ALA A 183 10.42 -7.19 -5.91
CA ALA A 183 10.75 -8.56 -5.52
C ALA A 183 11.98 -8.65 -4.60
N THR A 184 12.90 -7.68 -4.66
CA THR A 184 14.03 -7.58 -3.70
C THR A 184 13.58 -7.50 -2.24
N MET A 185 12.36 -7.01 -1.98
CA MET A 185 11.81 -6.93 -0.62
C MET A 185 11.48 -8.31 -0.04
N VAL A 186 11.24 -9.32 -0.87
CA VAL A 186 10.86 -10.67 -0.43
C VAL A 186 12.01 -11.31 0.36
N GLU A 187 13.25 -11.12 -0.12
CA GLU A 187 14.44 -11.60 0.57
C GLU A 187 14.71 -10.80 1.87
N ALA A 188 14.43 -9.50 1.83
CA ALA A 188 14.72 -8.59 2.94
C ALA A 188 13.69 -8.68 4.09
N LEU A 189 12.45 -9.07 3.79
CA LEU A 189 11.32 -9.04 4.71
C LEU A 189 10.74 -10.45 4.92
N ARG A 190 11.10 -11.09 6.03
CA ARG A 190 10.70 -12.48 6.34
C ARG A 190 9.19 -12.72 6.33
N TRP A 191 8.39 -11.72 6.66
CA TRP A 191 6.93 -11.81 6.69
C TRP A 191 6.30 -11.73 5.29
N LEU A 192 7.03 -11.30 4.25
CA LEU A 192 6.49 -11.01 2.92
C LEU A 192 6.40 -12.25 2.04
N GLY A 193 7.42 -13.12 2.04
CA GLY A 193 7.44 -14.35 1.24
C GLY A 193 6.17 -15.21 1.38
N PRO A 194 5.72 -15.54 2.60
CA PRO A 194 4.49 -16.31 2.80
C PRO A 194 3.23 -15.70 2.19
N LEU A 195 3.15 -14.37 2.03
CA LEU A 195 1.99 -13.70 1.44
C LEU A 195 1.92 -13.84 -0.09
N LEU A 196 3.08 -13.97 -0.74
CA LEU A 196 3.15 -14.23 -2.17
C LEU A 196 2.80 -15.69 -2.50
N ASP A 197 3.21 -16.61 -1.63
CA ASP A 197 2.88 -18.04 -1.77
C ASP A 197 1.41 -18.33 -1.46
N ALA A 198 0.81 -17.57 -0.54
CA ALA A 198 -0.58 -17.70 -0.12
C ALA A 198 -1.59 -16.92 -0.98
N SER A 199 -1.15 -16.15 -1.98
CA SER A 199 -2.05 -15.45 -2.90
C SER A 199 -2.74 -16.49 -3.82
N PRO A 200 -4.04 -16.76 -3.62
CA PRO A 200 -4.76 -17.90 -4.22
C PRO A 200 -4.71 -17.89 -5.74
#